data_AF-A0A1U7MYR1-F1
#
_entry.id   AF-A0A1U7MYR1-F1
#
_cell.length_a   1.000
_cell.length_b   1.000
_cell.length_c   1.000
_cell.angle_alpha   90.00
_cell.angle_beta   90.00
_cell.angle_gamma   90.00
#
_symmetry.space_group_name_H-M   'P 1'
#
loop_
_entity.id
_entity.type
_entity.pdbx_description
1 polymer ?
#
loop_
_entity_poly.entity_id
_entity_poly.type
_entity_poly.pdbx_seq_one_letter_code
_entity_poly.pdbx_strand_id
1 'polypeptide(L)'
;MSDPNREMEMRSAQPLAEQLVQDQVDQAKTEARKEEVIDIYEDLLTTIWNRIMPTLGRVTVVSIMERSLALTAEKYPLIGYIESSAEGVSFEVFRQKVSPEQRLLIREALKELVTTLIDILAILTGDILVRQLLKEIEGKKLI
;
A
#
# COMPACT_ATOMS: atom_id res chain seq x y z
N MET A 1 44.05 26.82 31.30
CA MET A 1 43.83 27.52 30.03
C MET A 1 43.05 26.58 29.15
N SER A 2 41.75 26.84 28.94
CA SER A 2 40.92 26.05 28.03
C SER A 2 41.33 26.37 26.59
N ASP A 3 41.54 25.33 25.79
CA ASP A 3 41.99 25.45 24.40
C ASP A 3 40.85 26.04 23.53
N PRO A 4 41.00 27.27 23.01
CA PRO A 4 39.95 27.95 22.24
C PRO A 4 39.51 27.17 20.99
N ASN A 5 40.38 26.29 20.49
CA ASN A 5 40.14 25.52 19.28
C ASN A 5 39.10 24.40 19.50
N ARG A 6 39.03 23.81 20.70
CA ARG A 6 38.03 22.78 21.06
C ARG A 6 36.61 23.33 21.15
N GLU A 7 36.44 24.57 21.61
CA GLU A 7 35.12 25.20 21.72
C GLU A 7 34.56 25.60 20.34
N MET A 8 35.42 25.94 19.38
CA MET A 8 35.04 26.21 17.99
C MET A 8 34.63 24.95 17.21
N GLU A 9 35.35 23.83 17.38
CA GLU A 9 34.99 22.53 16.77
C GLU A 9 33.67 21.96 17.33
N MET A 10 33.40 22.13 18.63
CA MET A 10 32.14 21.69 19.23
C MET A 10 30.94 22.52 18.76
N ARG A 11 31.11 23.84 18.55
CA ARG A 11 30.05 24.73 18.05
C ARG A 11 29.69 24.50 16.58
N SER A 12 30.62 23.99 15.76
CA SER A 12 30.34 23.62 14.35
C SER A 12 29.78 22.20 14.20
N ALA A 13 30.05 21.30 15.15
CA ALA A 13 29.54 19.93 15.15
C ALA A 13 28.08 19.80 15.64
N GLN A 14 27.65 20.65 16.57
CA GLN A 14 26.27 20.69 17.08
C GLN A 14 25.20 20.89 15.99
N PRO A 15 25.28 21.92 15.11
CA PRO A 15 24.30 22.11 14.06
C PRO A 15 24.30 20.98 13.01
N LEU A 16 25.46 20.34 12.77
CA LEU A 16 25.54 19.19 11.86
C LEU A 16 24.85 17.96 12.46
N ALA A 17 25.05 17.68 13.74
CA ALA A 17 24.39 16.57 14.43
C ALA A 17 22.87 16.76 14.48
N GLU A 18 22.39 17.96 14.79
CA GLU A 18 20.96 18.30 14.79
C GLU A 18 20.35 18.13 13.39
N GLN A 19 21.05 18.57 12.34
CA GLN A 19 20.59 18.42 10.96
C GLN A 19 20.51 16.95 10.53
N LEU A 20 21.52 16.13 10.84
CA LEU A 20 21.50 14.70 10.54
C LEU A 20 20.36 13.96 11.24
N VAL A 21 20.08 14.31 12.52
CA VAL A 21 18.95 13.76 13.27
C VAL A 21 17.63 14.17 12.62
N GLN A 22 17.50 15.43 12.22
CA GLN A 22 16.29 15.93 11.56
C GLN A 22 16.04 15.24 10.22
N ASP A 23 17.07 15.09 9.39
CA ASP A 23 16.98 14.40 8.10
C ASP A 23 16.56 12.93 8.28
N GLN A 24 17.12 12.24 9.30
CA GLN A 24 16.76 10.87 9.60
C GLN A 24 15.31 10.73 10.08
N VAL A 25 14.83 11.67 10.90
CA VAL A 25 13.42 11.71 11.34
C VAL A 25 12.48 11.96 10.15
N ASP A 26 12.83 12.84 9.22
CA ASP A 26 11.98 13.15 8.07
C ASP A 26 11.96 12.02 7.04
N GLN A 27 13.08 11.32 6.86
CA GLN A 27 13.11 10.07 6.08
C GLN A 27 12.20 9.00 6.71
N ALA A 28 12.31 8.79 8.04
CA ALA A 28 11.48 7.83 8.75
C ALA A 28 9.97 8.15 8.66
N LYS A 29 9.59 9.44 8.76
CA LYS A 29 8.19 9.87 8.56
C LYS A 29 7.70 9.59 7.14
N THR A 30 8.55 9.79 6.14
CA THR A 30 8.17 9.58 4.73
C THR A 30 7.93 8.11 4.45
N GLU A 31 8.79 7.25 5.00
CA GLU A 31 8.65 5.80 4.95
C GLU A 31 7.39 5.31 5.68
N ALA A 32 7.15 5.80 6.91
CA ALA A 32 5.96 5.46 7.68
C ALA A 32 4.66 5.80 6.92
N ARG A 33 4.59 6.99 6.30
CA ARG A 33 3.44 7.39 5.48
C ARG A 33 3.25 6.54 4.22
N LYS A 34 4.32 5.97 3.67
CA LYS A 34 4.24 5.04 2.54
C LYS A 34 3.63 3.72 3.00
N GLU A 35 4.14 3.15 4.10
CA GLU A 35 3.61 1.91 4.69
C GLU A 35 2.16 2.06 5.12
N GLU A 36 1.77 3.16 5.77
CA GLU A 36 0.37 3.44 6.14
C GLU A 36 -0.59 3.36 4.94
N VAL A 37 -0.18 3.87 3.78
CA VAL A 37 -0.99 3.79 2.56
C VAL A 37 -1.10 2.33 2.09
N ILE A 38 0.01 1.60 2.07
CA ILE A 38 0.03 0.20 1.63
C ILE A 38 -0.86 -0.66 2.54
N ASP A 39 -0.73 -0.51 3.85
CA ASP A 39 -1.46 -1.28 4.86
C ASP A 39 -2.98 -1.11 4.70
N ILE A 40 -3.46 0.12 4.51
CA ILE A 40 -4.90 0.40 4.30
C ILE A 40 -5.45 -0.37 3.09
N TYR A 41 -4.69 -0.40 1.98
CA TYR A 41 -5.14 -1.07 0.76
C TYR A 41 -4.97 -2.59 0.83
N GLU A 42 -3.92 -3.09 1.48
CA GLU A 42 -3.74 -4.53 1.73
C GLU A 42 -4.88 -5.07 2.61
N ASP A 43 -5.25 -4.36 3.67
CA ASP A 43 -6.37 -4.72 4.55
C ASP A 43 -7.71 -4.71 3.79
N LEU A 44 -7.90 -3.72 2.92
CA LEU A 44 -9.10 -3.63 2.09
C LEU A 44 -9.20 -4.80 1.11
N LEU A 45 -8.12 -5.09 0.37
CA LEU A 45 -8.08 -6.20 -0.59
C LEU A 45 -8.22 -7.55 0.10
N THR A 46 -7.58 -7.74 1.25
CA THR A 46 -7.74 -8.93 2.10
C THR A 46 -9.18 -9.09 2.58
N THR A 47 -9.83 -7.99 2.97
CA THR A 47 -11.25 -8.00 3.36
C THR A 47 -12.14 -8.39 2.18
N ILE A 48 -11.93 -7.80 0.99
CA ILE A 48 -12.68 -8.13 -0.22
C ILE A 48 -12.49 -9.62 -0.56
N TRP A 49 -11.24 -10.08 -0.62
CA TRP A 49 -10.86 -11.47 -0.91
C TRP A 49 -11.60 -12.45 -0.01
N ASN A 50 -11.48 -12.28 1.31
CA ASN A 50 -12.12 -13.16 2.30
C ASN A 50 -13.65 -13.15 2.19
N ARG A 51 -14.23 -12.06 1.69
CA ARG A 51 -15.68 -11.94 1.56
C ARG A 51 -16.23 -12.58 0.29
N ILE A 52 -15.51 -12.49 -0.83
CA ILE A 52 -15.91 -13.10 -2.10
C ILE A 52 -15.57 -14.59 -2.17
N MET A 53 -14.56 -15.04 -1.42
CA MET A 53 -14.06 -16.42 -1.39
C MET A 53 -15.16 -17.48 -1.17
N PRO A 54 -16.07 -17.36 -0.18
CA PRO A 54 -17.09 -18.37 0.08
C PRO A 54 -18.13 -18.47 -1.02
N THR A 55 -18.36 -17.39 -1.77
CA THR A 55 -19.41 -17.31 -2.79
C THR A 55 -18.93 -17.74 -4.17
N LEU A 56 -17.74 -17.27 -4.56
CA LEU A 56 -17.21 -17.50 -5.91
C LEU A 56 -16.27 -18.70 -5.98
N GLY A 57 -15.75 -19.15 -4.84
CA GLY A 57 -14.79 -20.22 -4.74
C GLY A 57 -13.37 -19.79 -5.14
N ARG A 58 -12.39 -20.56 -4.65
CA ARG A 58 -10.95 -20.27 -4.77
C ARG A 58 -10.48 -19.99 -6.18
N VAL A 59 -10.80 -20.88 -7.13
CA VAL A 59 -10.34 -20.75 -8.52
C VAL A 59 -10.81 -19.44 -9.13
N THR A 60 -12.10 -19.13 -8.99
CA THR A 60 -12.69 -17.90 -9.54
C THR A 60 -12.08 -16.65 -8.92
N VAL A 61 -11.92 -16.62 -7.59
CA VAL A 61 -11.38 -15.45 -6.90
C VAL A 61 -9.92 -15.18 -7.27
N VAL A 62 -9.09 -16.23 -7.34
CA VAL A 62 -7.70 -16.11 -7.81
C VAL A 62 -7.67 -15.53 -9.22
N SER A 63 -8.45 -16.10 -10.15
CA SER A 63 -8.45 -15.62 -11.55
C SER A 63 -8.98 -14.19 -11.69
N ILE A 64 -9.95 -13.78 -10.88
CA ILE A 64 -10.44 -12.39 -10.85
C ILE A 64 -9.32 -11.46 -10.37
N MET A 65 -8.64 -11.81 -9.28
CA MET A 65 -7.55 -10.99 -8.74
C MET A 65 -6.36 -10.89 -9.70
N GLU A 66 -5.92 -12.01 -10.27
CA GLU A 66 -4.86 -12.04 -11.29
C GLU A 66 -5.21 -11.14 -12.49
N ARG A 67 -6.47 -11.20 -12.94
CA ARG A 67 -6.96 -10.33 -14.00
C ARG A 67 -6.95 -8.86 -13.60
N SER A 68 -7.40 -8.52 -12.39
CA SER A 68 -7.36 -7.15 -11.88
C SER A 68 -5.93 -6.62 -11.84
N LEU A 69 -5.00 -7.40 -11.28
CA LEU A 69 -3.57 -7.06 -11.23
C LEU A 69 -2.99 -6.84 -12.62
N ALA A 70 -3.25 -7.75 -13.57
CA ALA A 70 -2.76 -7.64 -14.93
C ALA A 70 -3.27 -6.37 -15.63
N LEU A 71 -4.57 -6.08 -15.54
CA LEU A 71 -5.16 -4.89 -16.16
C LEU A 71 -4.65 -3.60 -15.53
N THR A 72 -4.53 -3.54 -14.21
CA THR A 72 -4.00 -2.35 -13.53
C THR A 72 -2.52 -2.16 -13.84
N ALA A 73 -1.74 -3.23 -13.98
CA ALA A 73 -0.32 -3.16 -14.30
C ALA A 73 -0.03 -2.56 -15.70
N GLU A 74 -0.98 -2.63 -16.63
CA GLU A 74 -0.86 -1.95 -17.94
C GLU A 74 -0.68 -0.42 -17.79
N LYS A 75 -1.36 0.17 -16.79
CA LYS A 75 -1.30 1.62 -16.51
C LYS A 75 -0.30 1.94 -15.40
N TYR A 76 -0.14 1.06 -14.42
CA TYR A 76 0.72 1.23 -13.25
C TYR A 76 1.66 0.03 -13.09
N PRO A 77 2.83 0.01 -13.77
CA PRO A 77 3.72 -1.16 -13.78
C PRO A 77 4.15 -1.67 -12.40
N LEU A 78 4.20 -0.79 -11.39
CA LEU A 78 4.51 -1.13 -10.00
C LEU A 78 3.51 -2.13 -9.37
N ILE A 79 2.28 -2.23 -9.89
CA ILE A 79 1.28 -3.21 -9.44
C ILE A 79 1.72 -4.64 -9.80
N GLY A 80 2.56 -4.81 -10.82
CA GLY A 80 3.13 -6.12 -11.17
C GLY A 80 4.04 -6.72 -10.09
N TYR A 81 4.38 -5.97 -9.03
CA TYR A 81 5.09 -6.49 -7.85
C TYR A 81 4.16 -7.04 -6.76
N ILE A 82 2.84 -6.94 -6.93
CA ILE A 82 1.87 -7.56 -6.03
C ILE A 82 1.61 -8.98 -6.54
N GLU A 83 1.74 -9.94 -5.64
CA GLU A 83 1.58 -11.35 -5.97
C GLU A 83 0.20 -11.84 -5.51
N SER A 84 -0.45 -12.66 -6.33
CA SER A 84 -1.70 -13.33 -5.99
C SER A 84 -1.45 -14.84 -5.91
N SER A 85 -1.97 -15.46 -4.87
CA SER A 85 -1.88 -16.90 -4.62
C SER A 85 -3.24 -17.45 -4.23
N ALA A 86 -3.31 -18.76 -4.00
CA ALA A 86 -4.54 -19.40 -3.56
C ALA A 86 -4.94 -18.99 -2.13
N GLU A 87 -4.01 -18.39 -1.38
CA GLU A 87 -4.13 -17.99 0.02
C GLU A 87 -4.52 -16.51 0.16
N GLY A 88 -4.29 -15.70 -0.87
CA GLY A 88 -4.54 -14.27 -0.84
C GLY A 88 -3.59 -13.46 -1.71
N VAL A 89 -3.53 -12.17 -1.42
CA VAL A 89 -2.66 -11.19 -2.08
C VAL A 89 -1.48 -10.88 -1.16
N SER A 90 -0.28 -10.82 -1.72
CA SER A 90 0.96 -10.48 -1.00
C SER A 90 1.55 -9.16 -1.51
N PHE A 91 1.86 -8.28 -0.57
CA PHE A 91 2.50 -6.99 -0.82
C PHE A 91 4.00 -6.97 -0.50
N GLU A 92 4.60 -8.12 -0.16
CA GLU A 92 5.99 -8.20 0.30
C GLU A 92 6.98 -7.64 -0.74
N VAL A 93 6.91 -8.13 -1.98
CA VAL A 93 7.79 -7.66 -3.07
C VAL A 93 7.46 -6.21 -3.44
N PHE A 94 6.18 -5.85 -3.44
CA PHE A 94 5.71 -4.50 -3.69
C PHE A 94 6.35 -3.48 -2.74
N ARG A 95 6.28 -3.71 -1.42
CA ARG A 95 6.87 -2.83 -0.39
C ARG A 95 8.37 -2.59 -0.58
N GLN A 96 9.10 -3.64 -0.99
CA GLN A 96 10.54 -3.58 -1.20
C GLN A 96 10.93 -2.81 -2.46
N LYS A 97 10.05 -2.78 -3.47
CA LYS A 97 10.35 -2.20 -4.80
C LYS A 97 9.87 -0.75 -4.95
N VAL A 98 8.85 -0.34 -4.21
CA VAL A 98 8.27 1.00 -4.33
C VAL A 98 8.95 1.98 -3.38
N SER A 99 9.25 3.17 -3.91
CA SER A 99 9.95 4.21 -3.16
C SER A 99 8.95 5.09 -2.38
N PRO A 100 9.27 5.56 -1.17
CA PRO A 100 8.40 6.45 -0.41
C PRO A 100 8.06 7.78 -1.12
N GLU A 101 8.92 8.26 -2.01
CA GLU A 101 8.67 9.44 -2.87
C GLU A 101 7.52 9.20 -3.85
N GLN A 102 7.21 7.94 -4.18
CA GLN A 102 6.14 7.54 -5.08
C GLN A 102 4.79 7.40 -4.35
N ARG A 103 4.65 7.82 -3.08
CA ARG A 103 3.42 7.64 -2.27
C ARG A 103 2.13 8.01 -2.99
N LEU A 104 2.11 9.13 -3.73
CA LEU A 104 0.93 9.54 -4.49
C LEU A 104 0.61 8.57 -5.63
N LEU A 105 1.64 8.11 -6.36
CA LEU A 105 1.50 7.13 -7.43
C LEU A 105 1.05 5.76 -6.88
N ILE A 106 1.63 5.31 -5.76
CA ILE A 106 1.24 4.10 -5.03
C ILE A 106 -0.25 4.16 -4.70
N ARG A 107 -0.70 5.26 -4.08
CA ARG A 107 -2.10 5.45 -3.71
C ARG A 107 -3.04 5.36 -4.93
N GLU A 108 -2.73 6.08 -6.01
CA GLU A 108 -3.58 6.04 -7.21
C GLU A 108 -3.59 4.66 -7.88
N ALA A 109 -2.45 3.97 -7.92
CA ALA A 109 -2.35 2.63 -8.46
C ALA A 109 -3.15 1.60 -7.65
N LEU A 110 -3.07 1.66 -6.32
CA LEU A 110 -3.83 0.75 -5.44
C LEU A 110 -5.33 1.05 -5.46
N LYS A 111 -5.71 2.33 -5.56
CA LYS A 111 -7.10 2.74 -5.80
C LYS A 111 -7.63 2.18 -7.12
N GLU A 112 -6.84 2.28 -8.19
CA GLU A 112 -7.20 1.72 -9.50
C GLU A 112 -7.36 0.21 -9.43
N LEU A 113 -6.46 -0.50 -8.73
CA LEU A 113 -6.55 -1.95 -8.51
C LEU A 113 -7.87 -2.34 -7.84
N VAL A 114 -8.23 -1.69 -6.74
CA VAL A 114 -9.49 -1.94 -6.03
C VAL A 114 -10.70 -1.64 -6.92
N THR A 115 -10.66 -0.55 -7.68
CA THR A 115 -11.75 -0.17 -8.60
C THR A 115 -11.90 -1.22 -9.71
N THR A 116 -10.80 -1.63 -10.33
CA THR A 116 -10.76 -2.66 -11.38
C THR A 116 -11.31 -3.99 -10.87
N LEU A 117 -10.96 -4.37 -9.64
CA LEU A 117 -11.50 -5.57 -8.97
C LEU A 117 -13.00 -5.50 -8.78
N ILE A 118 -13.51 -4.38 -8.25
CA ILE A 118 -14.94 -4.16 -8.03
C ILE A 118 -15.70 -4.19 -9.36
N ASP A 119 -15.17 -3.57 -10.41
CA ASP A 119 -15.79 -3.56 -11.73
C ASP A 119 -15.90 -4.97 -12.32
N ILE A 120 -14.85 -5.79 -12.20
CA ILE A 120 -14.89 -7.19 -12.64
C ILE A 120 -15.94 -7.98 -11.84
N LEU A 121 -16.01 -7.78 -10.53
CA LEU A 121 -17.04 -8.42 -9.68
C LEU A 121 -18.45 -7.99 -10.09
N ALA A 122 -18.67 -6.71 -10.37
CA ALA A 122 -19.95 -6.18 -10.83
C ALA A 122 -20.38 -6.83 -12.15
N ILE A 123 -19.45 -6.92 -13.11
CA ILE A 123 -19.69 -7.53 -14.43
C ILE A 123 -20.07 -9.00 -14.28
N LEU A 124 -19.39 -9.75 -13.40
CA LEU A 124 -19.57 -11.21 -13.29
C LEU A 124 -20.79 -11.62 -12.45
N THR A 125 -21.21 -10.79 -11.50
CA THR A 125 -22.20 -11.19 -10.49
C THR A 125 -23.47 -10.33 -10.48
N GLY A 126 -23.52 -9.32 -11.35
CA GLY A 126 -24.40 -8.17 -11.16
C GLY A 126 -24.01 -7.39 -9.91
N ASP A 127 -24.60 -6.22 -9.70
CA ASP A 127 -24.29 -5.38 -8.53
C ASP A 127 -24.56 -6.05 -7.16
N ILE A 128 -25.05 -7.29 -7.11
CA ILE A 128 -25.44 -8.01 -5.90
C ILE A 128 -24.25 -8.17 -4.95
N LEU A 129 -23.13 -8.75 -5.40
CA LEU A 129 -21.96 -8.92 -4.52
C LEU A 129 -21.32 -7.58 -4.17
N VAL A 130 -21.29 -6.63 -5.12
CA VAL A 130 -20.72 -5.29 -4.87
C VAL A 130 -21.51 -4.56 -3.79
N ARG A 131 -22.85 -4.59 -3.83
CA ARG A 131 -23.69 -3.97 -2.79
C ARG A 131 -23.51 -4.65 -1.43
N GLN A 132 -23.28 -5.96 -1.40
CA GLN A 132 -22.98 -6.68 -0.16
C GLN A 132 -21.62 -6.27 0.41
N LEU A 133 -20.60 -6.18 -0.45
CA LEU A 133 -19.25 -5.72 -0.07
C LEU A 133 -19.27 -4.29 0.47
N LEU A 134 -19.94 -3.36 -0.21
CA LEU A 134 -19.99 -1.96 0.20
C LEU A 134 -20.62 -1.78 1.59
N LYS A 135 -21.73 -2.47 1.89
CA LYS A 135 -22.36 -2.42 3.22
C LYS A 135 -21.43 -2.86 4.35
N GLU A 136 -20.54 -3.80 4.07
CA GLU A 136 -19.62 -4.33 5.08
C GLU A 136 -18.36 -3.48 5.24
N ILE A 137 -17.88 -2.90 4.14
CA ILE A 137 -16.79 -1.93 4.16
C ILE A 137 -17.24 -0.68 4.92
N GLU A 138 -18.45 -0.17 4.68
CA GLU A 138 -19.04 0.95 5.42
C GLU A 138 -19.30 0.61 6.90
N GLY A 139 -19.63 -0.65 7.20
CA GLY A 139 -19.85 -1.15 8.57
C GLY A 139 -18.56 -1.28 9.39
N LYS A 140 -17.42 -1.52 8.75
CA LYS A 140 -16.09 -1.42 9.37
C LYS A 140 -15.67 0.06 9.37
N LYS A 141 -15.97 0.79 10.45
CA LYS A 141 -15.14 1.97 10.78
C LYS A 141 -13.71 1.48 10.88
N LEU A 142 -12.84 1.93 9.97
CA LEU A 142 -11.39 1.84 10.11
C LEU A 142 -11.07 2.44 11.48
N ILE A 143 -10.71 1.57 12.43
CA ILE A 143 -10.36 1.92 13.81
C ILE A 143 -8.88 2.29 13.82
#